data_AF-A0A5E7HIS2-F1
#
_entry.id   AF-A0A5E7HIS2-F1
#
_cell.length_a   1.000
_cell.length_b   1.000
_cell.length_c   1.000
_cell.angle_alpha   90.00
_cell.angle_beta   90.00
_cell.angle_gamma   90.00
#
_symmetry.space_group_name_H-M   'P 1'
#
loop_
_entity.id
_entity.type
_entity.pdbx_description
1 polymer ?
#
loop_
_entity_poly.entity_id
_entity_poly.type
_entity_poly.pdbx_seq_one_letter_code
_entity_poly.pdbx_strand_id
1 'polypeptide(L)'
;MTARLSEDLMAVALKHYPQIGGSIAHAELATPLTFNHFLNRSHGNFMGYEQTPLRFAQRWMRAHGPVKGLFFGGQDVTAAGVSGAMVSGLVTASAVLERDLFREL
;
A
#
# COMPACT_ATOMS: atom_id res chain seq x y z
N MET A 1 -16.43 -14.48 -14.09
CA MET A 1 -15.85 -14.73 -12.75
C MET A 1 -16.03 -13.54 -11.83
N THR A 2 -15.60 -12.33 -12.22
CA THR A 2 -15.73 -11.11 -11.41
C THR A 2 -17.18 -10.72 -11.11
N ALA A 3 -18.08 -10.78 -12.10
CA ALA A 3 -19.51 -10.46 -11.91
C ALA A 3 -20.16 -11.28 -10.78
N ARG A 4 -19.94 -12.60 -10.79
CA ARG A 4 -20.40 -13.51 -9.72
C ARG A 4 -19.80 -13.15 -8.36
N LEU A 5 -18.50 -12.84 -8.30
CA LEU A 5 -17.86 -12.43 -7.05
C LEU A 5 -18.43 -11.11 -6.50
N SER A 6 -18.72 -10.15 -7.38
CA SER A 6 -19.40 -8.90 -7.01
C SER A 6 -20.78 -9.17 -6.41
N GLU A 7 -21.58 -10.03 -7.05
CA GLU A 7 -22.91 -10.42 -6.57
C GLU A 7 -22.82 -11.12 -5.20
N ASP A 8 -21.90 -12.08 -5.05
CA ASP A 8 -21.71 -12.83 -3.81
C ASP A 8 -21.29 -11.90 -2.64
N LEU A 9 -20.34 -10.98 -2.88
CA LEU A 9 -19.91 -9.99 -1.88
C LEU A 9 -21.02 -9.00 -1.55
N MET A 10 -21.79 -8.56 -2.54
CA MET A 10 -22.92 -7.66 -2.34
C MET A 10 -24.03 -8.33 -1.52
N ALA A 11 -24.31 -9.61 -1.77
CA ALA A 11 -25.27 -10.38 -0.98
C ALA A 11 -24.86 -10.45 0.51
N VAL A 12 -23.57 -10.63 0.79
CA VAL A 12 -23.03 -10.58 2.16
C VAL A 12 -23.20 -9.19 2.77
N ALA A 13 -22.86 -8.13 2.04
CA ALA A 13 -23.02 -6.75 2.52
C ALA A 13 -24.49 -6.43 2.85
N LEU A 14 -25.43 -6.77 1.96
CA LEU A 14 -26.87 -6.53 2.16
C LEU A 14 -27.49 -7.39 3.26
N LYS A 15 -26.94 -8.58 3.52
CA LYS A 15 -27.33 -9.39 4.68
C LYS A 15 -27.01 -8.68 6.00
N HIS A 16 -25.85 -8.01 6.08
CA HIS A 16 -25.43 -7.31 7.30
C HIS A 16 -25.95 -5.87 7.39
N TYR A 17 -26.21 -5.23 6.25
CA TYR A 17 -26.65 -3.85 6.13
C TYR A 17 -27.85 -3.74 5.17
N PRO A 18 -29.02 -4.31 5.49
CA PRO A 18 -30.17 -4.30 4.59
C PRO A 18 -30.65 -2.89 4.23
N GLN A 19 -30.44 -1.91 5.12
CA GLN A 19 -30.86 -0.52 4.93
C GLN A 19 -30.18 0.19 3.76
N ILE A 20 -29.04 -0.32 3.25
CA ILE A 20 -28.34 0.33 2.13
C ILE A 20 -28.86 -0.14 0.75
N GLY A 21 -29.67 -1.21 0.68
CA GLY A 21 -30.03 -1.85 -0.59
C GLY A 21 -30.72 -0.95 -1.61
N GLY A 22 -31.57 -0.02 -1.15
CA GLY A 22 -32.22 0.98 -2.02
C GLY A 22 -31.37 2.22 -2.34
N SER A 23 -30.18 2.32 -1.75
CA SER A 23 -29.34 3.53 -1.78
C SER A 23 -28.03 3.33 -2.53
N ILE A 24 -27.83 2.17 -3.17
CA ILE A 24 -26.62 1.87 -3.94
C ILE A 24 -26.74 2.50 -5.33
N ALA A 25 -26.01 3.60 -5.56
CA ALA A 25 -25.95 4.25 -6.86
C ALA A 25 -24.93 3.61 -7.82
N HIS A 26 -23.85 3.03 -7.27
CA HIS A 26 -22.77 2.44 -8.03
C HIS A 26 -22.06 1.35 -7.23
N ALA A 27 -21.57 0.30 -7.92
CA ALA A 27 -20.76 -0.75 -7.33
C ALA A 27 -19.65 -1.16 -8.31
N GLU A 28 -18.42 -1.23 -7.79
CA GLU A 28 -17.24 -1.67 -8.53
C GLU A 28 -16.48 -2.70 -7.67
N LEU A 29 -15.81 -3.65 -8.32
CA LEU A 29 -14.98 -4.67 -7.66
C LEU A 29 -13.51 -4.51 -8.03
N ALA A 30 -12.67 -4.31 -7.02
CA ALA A 30 -11.23 -4.44 -7.15
C ALA A 30 -10.78 -5.90 -6.90
N THR A 31 -9.79 -6.34 -7.66
CA THR A 31 -9.17 -7.67 -7.54
C THR A 31 -7.64 -7.54 -7.51
N PRO A 32 -6.88 -8.61 -7.23
CA PRO A 32 -5.41 -8.59 -7.40
C PRO A 32 -4.94 -8.06 -8.77
N LEU A 33 -5.70 -8.33 -9.85
CA LEU A 33 -5.41 -7.80 -11.19
C LEU A 33 -5.60 -6.29 -11.29
N THR A 34 -6.55 -5.72 -10.53
CA THR A 34 -6.75 -4.28 -10.43
C THR A 34 -5.49 -3.61 -9.87
N PHE A 35 -4.89 -4.18 -8.82
CA PHE A 35 -3.63 -3.66 -8.27
C PHE A 35 -2.44 -3.87 -9.20
N ASN A 36 -2.38 -4.98 -9.92
CA ASN A 36 -1.37 -5.16 -10.96
C ASN A 36 -1.46 -4.07 -12.04
N HIS A 37 -2.67 -3.76 -12.50
CA HIS A 37 -2.91 -2.74 -13.51
C HIS A 37 -2.57 -1.33 -13.03
N PHE A 38 -3.15 -0.88 -11.91
CA PHE A 38 -3.02 0.51 -11.47
C PHE A 38 -1.72 0.83 -10.74
N LEU A 39 -1.12 -0.15 -10.05
CA LEU A 39 0.07 0.06 -9.22
C LEU A 39 1.32 -0.59 -9.83
N ASN A 40 1.24 -1.08 -11.07
CA ASN A 40 2.30 -1.81 -11.76
C ASN A 40 2.90 -2.93 -10.88
N ARG A 41 2.01 -3.72 -10.26
CA ARG A 41 2.39 -4.86 -9.41
C ARG A 41 2.39 -6.15 -10.23
N SER A 42 3.13 -7.13 -9.75
CA SER A 42 3.18 -8.48 -10.34
C SER A 42 2.26 -9.48 -9.62
N HIS A 43 2.11 -9.34 -8.29
CA HIS A 43 1.40 -10.31 -7.45
C HIS A 43 0.16 -9.76 -6.75
N GLY A 44 -0.33 -8.59 -7.18
CA GLY A 44 -1.62 -8.04 -6.77
C GLY A 44 -1.70 -7.48 -5.36
N ASN A 45 -0.55 -7.25 -4.70
CA ASN A 45 -0.52 -6.61 -3.38
C ASN A 45 -0.48 -5.08 -3.51
N PHE A 46 -1.43 -4.40 -2.87
CA PHE A 46 -1.45 -2.94 -2.79
C PHE A 46 -0.51 -2.38 -1.70
N MET A 47 -0.20 -3.18 -0.67
CA MET A 47 0.60 -2.80 0.50
C MET A 47 2.10 -3.15 0.39
N GLY A 48 2.63 -3.33 -0.82
CA GLY A 48 4.07 -3.54 -1.04
C GLY A 48 4.51 -4.96 -0.69
N TYR A 49 5.64 -5.11 0.00
CA TYR A 49 6.07 -6.42 0.50
C TYR A 49 5.21 -6.91 1.66
N GLU A 50 5.03 -8.22 1.76
CA GLU A 50 4.25 -8.82 2.85
C GLU A 50 4.86 -8.53 4.23
N GLN A 51 4.01 -8.23 5.20
CA GLN A 51 4.39 -7.79 6.55
C GLN A 51 4.81 -8.96 7.45
N THR A 52 5.81 -9.72 7.01
CA THR A 52 6.36 -10.87 7.76
C THR A 52 7.58 -10.45 8.59
N PRO A 53 7.95 -11.19 9.64
CA PRO A 53 9.21 -10.93 10.37
C PRO A 53 10.44 -10.93 9.46
N LEU A 54 10.44 -11.77 8.41
CA LEU A 54 11.51 -11.84 7.42
C LEU A 54 11.72 -10.50 6.70
N ARG A 55 10.63 -9.77 6.41
CA ARG A 55 10.69 -8.42 5.83
C ARG A 55 11.52 -7.51 6.74
N PHE A 56 11.18 -7.41 8.02
CA PHE A 56 11.88 -6.50 8.94
C PHE A 56 13.34 -6.87 9.23
N ALA A 57 13.73 -8.13 8.97
CA ALA A 57 15.13 -8.55 9.04
C ALA A 57 15.99 -8.09 7.83
N GLN A 58 15.36 -7.63 6.74
CA GLN A 58 16.08 -7.21 5.54
C GLN A 58 16.72 -5.83 5.71
N ARG A 59 18.00 -5.70 5.34
CA ARG A 59 18.75 -4.44 5.43
C ARG A 59 18.66 -3.55 4.18
N TRP A 60 18.06 -4.05 3.10
CA TRP A 60 17.98 -3.35 1.81
C TRP A 60 16.72 -2.49 1.66
N MET A 61 15.70 -2.70 2.50
CA MET A 61 14.48 -1.86 2.53
C MET A 61 14.72 -0.61 3.38
N ARG A 62 15.53 0.29 2.86
CA ARG A 62 15.93 1.55 3.52
C ARG A 62 16.03 2.67 2.50
N ALA A 63 16.14 3.90 2.98
CA ALA A 63 16.22 5.07 2.10
C ALA A 63 17.45 5.05 1.18
N HIS A 64 18.60 4.56 1.66
CA HIS A 64 19.81 4.46 0.84
C HIS A 64 19.77 3.25 -0.09
N GLY A 65 19.75 3.49 -1.39
CA GLY A 65 19.83 2.46 -2.41
C GLY A 65 21.24 1.86 -2.56
N PRO A 66 21.39 0.81 -3.37
CA PRO A 66 22.69 0.15 -3.59
C PRO A 66 23.63 0.94 -4.51
N VAL A 67 23.13 1.97 -5.21
CA VAL A 67 23.90 2.83 -6.12
C VAL A 67 24.08 4.21 -5.48
N LYS A 68 25.29 4.77 -5.57
CA LYS A 68 25.58 6.11 -5.03
C LYS A 68 24.66 7.16 -5.66
N GLY A 69 23.99 7.94 -4.81
CA GLY A 69 23.04 8.98 -5.24
C GLY A 69 21.63 8.45 -5.56
N LEU A 70 21.38 7.15 -5.43
CA LEU A 70 20.04 6.57 -5.55
C LEU A 70 19.41 6.42 -4.17
N PHE A 71 18.22 6.97 -4.01
CA PHE A 71 17.43 6.88 -2.79
C PHE A 71 16.06 6.27 -3.06
N PHE A 72 15.58 5.49 -2.12
CA PHE A 72 14.25 4.89 -2.14
C PHE A 72 13.34 5.61 -1.16
N GLY A 73 12.07 5.74 -1.55
CA GLY A 73 10.99 6.25 -0.72
C GLY A 73 9.75 5.36 -0.87
N GLY A 74 8.69 5.73 -0.17
CA GLY A 74 7.44 4.96 -0.13
C GLY A 74 7.42 3.89 0.97
N GLN A 75 6.26 3.24 1.09
CA GLN A 75 5.89 2.39 2.23
C GLN A 75 6.87 1.24 2.55
N ASP A 76 7.65 0.77 1.59
CA ASP A 76 8.56 -0.35 1.83
C ASP A 76 9.81 0.04 2.64
N VAL A 77 10.17 1.33 2.69
CA VAL A 77 11.32 1.83 3.47
C VAL A 77 11.06 1.84 4.97
N THR A 78 9.81 1.95 5.40
CA THR A 78 9.43 2.08 6.83
C THR A 78 8.34 1.07 7.22
N ALA A 79 7.12 1.25 6.73
CA ALA A 79 5.95 0.41 7.02
C ALA A 79 4.89 0.54 5.93
N ALA A 80 4.01 -0.46 5.78
CA ALA A 80 2.90 -0.42 4.83
C ALA A 80 1.92 0.75 5.07
N GLY A 81 1.21 1.11 4.01
CA GLY A 81 0.12 2.09 4.06
C GLY A 81 0.58 3.54 3.95
N VAL A 82 -0.40 4.44 3.95
CA VAL A 82 -0.20 5.88 3.71
C VAL A 82 0.73 6.49 4.75
N SER A 83 0.49 6.24 6.04
CA SER A 83 1.32 6.78 7.12
C SER A 83 2.78 6.33 7.01
N GLY A 84 3.01 5.06 6.67
CA GLY A 84 4.36 4.54 6.44
C GLY A 84 5.02 5.20 5.23
N ALA A 85 4.31 5.36 4.11
CA ALA A 85 4.81 6.09 2.96
C ALA A 85 5.16 7.57 3.28
N MET A 86 4.37 8.25 4.10
CA MET A 86 4.64 9.62 4.54
C MET A 86 5.91 9.70 5.39
N VAL A 87 6.02 8.84 6.41
CA VAL A 87 7.22 8.77 7.27
C VAL A 87 8.45 8.42 6.45
N SER A 88 8.31 7.52 5.47
CA SER A 88 9.38 7.19 4.52
C SER A 88 9.83 8.42 3.74
N GLY A 89 8.92 9.29 3.29
CA GLY A 89 9.29 10.55 2.65
C GLY A 89 10.23 11.40 3.51
N LEU A 90 9.95 11.51 4.82
CA LEU A 90 10.82 12.24 5.76
C LEU A 90 12.16 11.54 5.99
N VAL A 91 12.17 10.22 6.12
CA VAL A 91 13.41 9.41 6.23
C VAL A 91 14.27 9.55 4.98
N THR A 92 13.67 9.49 3.80
CA THR A 92 14.37 9.61 2.51
C THR A 92 14.90 11.03 2.32
N ALA A 93 14.12 12.06 2.64
CA ALA A 93 14.60 13.44 2.60
C ALA A 93 15.76 13.68 3.59
N SER A 94 15.69 13.11 4.78
CA SER A 94 16.77 13.13 5.77
C SER A 94 18.05 12.50 5.22
N ALA A 95 17.92 11.35 4.53
CA ALA A 95 19.03 10.66 3.89
C ALA A 95 19.64 11.47 2.74
N VAL A 96 18.82 12.14 1.92
CA VAL A 96 19.27 12.97 0.80
C VAL A 96 19.98 14.25 1.28
N LEU A 97 19.45 14.89 2.33
CA LEU A 97 19.97 16.16 2.86
C LEU A 97 21.07 15.99 3.92
N GLU A 98 21.36 14.75 4.31
CA GLU A 98 22.30 14.41 5.39
C GLU A 98 21.96 15.12 6.72
N ARG A 99 20.66 15.22 7.03
CA ARG A 99 20.12 15.91 8.22
C ARG A 99 19.02 15.08 8.88
N ASP A 100 18.89 15.21 10.20
CA ASP A 100 17.81 14.56 10.94
C ASP A 100 16.55 15.45 10.93
N LEU A 101 15.73 15.32 9.87
CA LEU A 101 14.54 16.15 9.73
C LEU A 101 13.45 15.83 10.77
N PHE A 102 13.52 14.69 11.46
CA PHE A 102 12.59 14.40 12.55
C PHE A 102 12.81 15.32 13.75
N ARG A 103 14.02 15.84 13.95
CA ARG A 103 14.33 16.82 15.01
C ARG A 103 13.92 18.24 14.67
N GLU A 104 13.59 18.49 13.41
CA GLU A 104 13.25 19.81 12.89
C GLU A 104 11.74 20.01 12.73
N LEU A 105 10.94 18.99 13.06
CA LEU A 105 9.48 19.05 13.20
C LEU A 105 9.08 19.51 14.61
#